data_AF-A0A2H5YTZ6-F1
#
_entry.id   AF-A0A2H5YTZ6-F1
#
_cell.length_a   1.000
_cell.length_b   1.000
_cell.length_c   1.000
_cell.angle_alpha   90.00
_cell.angle_beta   90.00
_cell.angle_gamma   90.00
#
_symmetry.space_group_name_H-M   'P 1'
#
loop_
_entity.id
_entity.type
_entity.pdbx_description
1 polymer ?
#
loop_
_entity_poly.entity_id
_entity_poly.type
_entity_poly.pdbx_seq_one_letter_code
_entity_poly.pdbx_strand_id
1 'polypeptide(L)'
;MSRGTASCSRKRSGSAGRGASLAPPVRSRCRLGSRVSTALLLALLLTPLSWASPVRAAQPAVIRWGYYVTYDQTSWRTLEAHIGQLDIVSPYFYYLNADGTITDFSDARALDLMRRSGVRIVPMIKNVPRWDEFHATIDTGEKRARIIERLVRLIDEEDYDGIHIDFEAINADDAPLLTAFMRELADALRPRGKLVTQAIAARTSDTPTAWGGAYDYAALGQINDFVVIMAYDFHYSGGSPGPVAPITWVERVVSYAQSKMPASTILLGIPLYGYDWDTVEGPPANSVRYDQAMELASRPGATSGYDSSEQEAWVRYTDDEGHAHEVWHANAASVAARLRLMLDEGLGGFALWRLGHEDPAVWDEIARLNTPATRIPAFTSTRDRLYFPETGHSLAFGFKQFWERSGGLMVFGYPLTEEFDELNPDLGKNLTVQYFERQRFEYHPEFAGTPYEVQLGRLGVQDAERRDLLSTAPFRPVKAVSDANCDYFPETGHRLCNGFRAYWQSHGLEFGDPGISFRESLALFGYPISEEFTDPATGFTVQYFERARFEYHPENPEPYRVLLGLLGAEEVRAKGWIR
;
A
#
# COMPACT_ATOMS: atom_id res chain seq x y z
N MET A 1 -55.00 16.64 31.27
CA MET A 1 -55.85 16.25 32.43
C MET A 1 -55.12 15.18 33.22
N SER A 2 -55.03 15.37 34.55
CA SER A 2 -54.51 14.49 35.65
C SER A 2 -53.26 13.63 35.36
N ARG A 3 -52.04 13.91 35.86
CA ARG A 3 -51.55 13.98 37.27
C ARG A 3 -51.98 12.83 38.19
N GLY A 4 -50.99 12.17 38.82
CA GLY A 4 -51.15 11.41 40.07
C GLY A 4 -50.08 10.32 40.24
N THR A 5 -48.83 10.60 40.61
CA THR A 5 -48.24 10.73 41.97
C THR A 5 -48.40 9.54 42.94
N ALA A 6 -47.23 8.97 43.29
CA ALA A 6 -46.67 8.83 44.64
C ALA A 6 -46.96 7.61 45.56
N SER A 7 -45.83 7.12 46.11
CA SER A 7 -45.57 6.86 47.55
C SER A 7 -45.85 5.49 48.19
N CYS A 8 -44.76 4.73 48.37
CA CYS A 8 -44.17 4.31 49.67
C CYS A 8 -45.08 3.91 50.86
N SER A 9 -44.92 2.68 51.39
CA SER A 9 -44.85 2.46 52.85
C SER A 9 -44.25 1.09 53.24
N ARG A 10 -43.48 1.09 54.34
CA ARG A 10 -42.98 -0.06 55.11
C ARG A 10 -43.94 -0.41 56.26
N LYS A 11 -44.01 -1.69 56.66
CA LYS A 11 -44.06 -2.25 58.06
C LYS A 11 -44.32 -3.77 58.00
N ARG A 12 -43.44 -4.66 58.52
CA ARG A 12 -43.15 -5.12 59.92
C ARG A 12 -43.92 -6.41 60.31
N SER A 13 -43.18 -7.45 60.73
CA SER A 13 -43.49 -8.39 61.85
C SER A 13 -42.33 -9.38 62.01
N GLY A 14 -41.58 -9.41 63.14
CA GLY A 14 -41.73 -10.38 64.26
C GLY A 14 -40.65 -11.47 64.13
N SER A 15 -39.95 -12.04 65.11
CA SER A 15 -40.03 -12.10 66.58
C SER A 15 -38.66 -12.59 67.15
N ALA A 16 -38.46 -12.44 68.46
CA ALA A 16 -37.22 -12.61 69.21
C ALA A 16 -36.86 -14.06 69.63
N GLY A 17 -35.59 -14.26 70.05
CA GLY A 17 -35.17 -15.37 70.94
C GLY A 17 -33.67 -15.49 71.27
N ARG A 18 -33.29 -15.08 72.51
CA ARG A 18 -32.15 -15.53 73.40
C ARG A 18 -30.69 -15.34 72.88
N GLY A 19 -29.66 -14.90 73.62
CA GLY A 19 -29.44 -14.40 74.98
C GLY A 19 -27.93 -14.48 75.37
N ALA A 20 -27.37 -13.40 75.96
CA ALA A 20 -26.20 -13.31 76.89
C ALA A 20 -24.76 -13.66 76.37
N SER A 21 -23.63 -13.02 76.74
CA SER A 21 -23.30 -11.84 77.59
C SER A 21 -21.78 -11.52 77.53
N LEU A 22 -21.43 -10.27 77.87
CA LEU A 22 -20.18 -9.72 78.47
C LEU A 22 -18.96 -9.32 77.61
N ALA A 23 -18.43 -8.14 77.96
CA ALA A 23 -17.37 -7.37 77.30
C ALA A 23 -16.14 -7.15 78.24
N PRO A 24 -15.19 -6.23 77.96
CA PRO A 24 -13.81 -6.45 77.45
C PRO A 24 -12.72 -6.11 78.51
N PRO A 25 -11.38 -6.10 78.23
CA PRO A 25 -10.71 -4.90 77.67
C PRO A 25 -9.30 -5.08 76.96
N VAL A 26 -8.84 -4.01 76.28
CA VAL A 26 -7.46 -3.40 76.25
C VAL A 26 -6.21 -4.06 75.58
N ARG A 27 -5.68 -3.31 74.58
CA ARG A 27 -4.29 -2.94 74.16
C ARG A 27 -3.13 -3.97 73.95
N SER A 28 -2.48 -3.74 72.79
CA SER A 28 -1.04 -3.48 72.55
C SER A 28 -0.03 -4.59 72.16
N ARG A 29 0.58 -4.34 70.98
CA ARG A 29 2.01 -4.38 70.60
C ARG A 29 2.78 -5.72 70.47
N CYS A 30 3.50 -5.76 69.34
CA CYS A 30 4.91 -6.14 69.16
C CYS A 30 5.32 -7.59 68.86
N ARG A 31 5.83 -7.74 67.62
CA ARG A 31 7.18 -8.16 67.22
C ARG A 31 7.65 -9.62 67.39
N LEU A 32 8.08 -10.13 66.23
CA LEU A 32 9.32 -10.88 65.93
C LEU A 32 9.63 -12.14 66.73
N GLY A 33 9.89 -13.23 66.00
CA GLY A 33 10.67 -14.34 66.52
C GLY A 33 10.67 -15.56 65.62
N SER A 34 11.56 -15.56 64.64
CA SER A 34 11.96 -16.69 63.80
C SER A 34 12.06 -18.04 64.55
N ARG A 35 11.62 -19.13 63.91
CA ARG A 35 12.46 -20.30 63.64
C ARG A 35 11.84 -21.25 62.62
N VAL A 36 12.72 -21.68 61.73
CA VAL A 36 12.58 -22.52 60.54
C VAL A 36 12.01 -23.91 60.84
N SER A 37 11.14 -24.43 59.97
CA SER A 37 11.04 -25.86 59.62
C SER A 37 10.20 -26.08 58.35
N THR A 38 10.87 -26.65 57.33
CA THR A 38 10.33 -27.61 56.34
C THR A 38 9.25 -27.14 55.36
N ALA A 39 9.68 -26.64 54.20
CA ALA A 39 8.81 -26.42 53.04
C ALA A 39 8.50 -27.75 52.33
N LEU A 40 7.22 -28.13 52.29
CA LEU A 40 6.69 -29.12 51.36
C LEU A 40 6.30 -28.39 50.06
N LEU A 41 6.86 -28.85 48.93
CA LEU A 41 6.60 -28.35 47.59
C LEU A 41 5.11 -28.48 47.22
N LEU A 42 4.43 -27.35 46.98
CA LEU A 42 3.21 -27.32 46.20
C LEU A 42 3.58 -27.36 44.71
N ALA A 43 3.10 -28.38 44.01
CA ALA A 43 3.19 -28.50 42.57
C ALA A 43 2.42 -27.36 41.90
N LEU A 44 3.14 -26.54 41.13
CA LEU A 44 2.58 -25.62 40.15
C LEU A 44 1.92 -26.42 39.03
N LEU A 45 0.61 -26.27 38.88
CA LEU A 45 -0.10 -26.61 37.65
C LEU A 45 0.34 -25.62 36.56
N LEU A 46 1.32 -26.04 35.76
CA LEU A 46 1.65 -25.44 34.47
C LEU A 46 0.49 -25.71 33.51
N THR A 47 -0.40 -24.74 33.35
CA THR A 47 -1.29 -24.69 32.18
C THR A 47 -0.44 -24.51 30.92
N PRO A 48 -0.69 -25.28 29.84
CA PRO A 48 0.07 -25.14 28.60
C PRO A 48 -0.11 -23.73 28.04
N LEU A 49 1.00 -23.16 27.56
CA LEU A 49 1.03 -21.88 26.87
C LEU A 49 -0.09 -21.82 25.84
N SER A 50 -0.99 -20.87 26.01
CA SER A 50 -1.82 -20.37 24.92
C SER A 50 -0.87 -19.88 23.84
N TRP A 51 -0.85 -20.54 22.69
CA TRP A 51 -0.24 -19.97 21.50
C TRP A 51 -1.06 -18.73 21.19
N ALA A 52 -0.53 -17.55 21.51
CA ALA A 52 -1.05 -16.33 20.97
C ALA A 52 -1.00 -16.51 19.45
N SER A 53 -2.16 -16.51 18.78
CA SER A 53 -2.20 -16.28 17.34
C SER A 53 -1.29 -15.07 17.08
N PRO A 54 -0.35 -15.14 16.12
CA PRO A 54 0.40 -13.94 15.78
C PRO A 54 -0.63 -12.86 15.48
N VAL A 55 -0.60 -11.80 16.28
CA VAL A 55 -1.36 -10.59 15.99
C VAL A 55 -0.90 -10.21 14.60
N ARG A 56 -1.75 -10.43 13.60
CA ARG A 56 -1.55 -9.97 12.23
C ARG A 56 -1.33 -8.48 12.36
N ALA A 57 -0.07 -8.06 12.32
CA ALA A 57 0.28 -6.65 12.35
C ALA A 57 -0.43 -6.05 11.14
N ALA A 58 -1.46 -5.24 11.39
CA ALA A 58 -2.09 -4.47 10.33
C ALA A 58 -0.97 -3.71 9.63
N GLN A 59 -0.83 -3.89 8.32
CA GLN A 59 0.10 -3.08 7.54
C GLN A 59 -0.18 -1.61 7.89
N PRO A 60 0.85 -0.78 8.12
CA PRO A 60 0.62 0.64 8.32
C PRO A 60 -0.15 1.16 7.11
N ALA A 61 -1.32 1.75 7.35
CA ALA A 61 -2.20 2.22 6.27
C ALA A 61 -1.49 3.34 5.51
N VAL A 62 -1.17 3.09 4.24
CA VAL A 62 -0.65 4.09 3.30
C VAL A 62 -1.66 5.22 3.21
N ILE A 63 -1.25 6.44 3.57
CA ILE A 63 -2.11 7.62 3.45
C ILE A 63 -2.21 8.04 1.99
N ARG A 64 -3.45 8.08 1.48
CA ARG A 64 -3.78 8.52 0.11
C ARG A 64 -4.34 9.93 0.16
N TRP A 65 -3.55 10.91 -0.27
CA TRP A 65 -3.90 12.32 -0.17
C TRP A 65 -4.12 12.94 -1.56
N GLY A 66 -5.21 13.70 -1.74
CA GLY A 66 -5.49 14.43 -2.99
C GLY A 66 -5.66 15.94 -2.79
N TYR A 67 -5.05 16.75 -3.65
CA TYR A 67 -5.25 18.20 -3.68
C TYR A 67 -6.38 18.59 -4.63
N TYR A 68 -7.38 19.29 -4.09
CA TYR A 68 -8.54 19.80 -4.84
C TYR A 68 -8.46 21.31 -5.03
N VAL A 69 -8.76 21.80 -6.23
CA VAL A 69 -8.84 23.24 -6.52
C VAL A 69 -10.21 23.64 -7.06
N THR A 70 -10.67 24.83 -6.67
CA THR A 70 -12.04 25.30 -6.97
C THR A 70 -12.21 25.84 -8.39
N TYR A 71 -11.13 26.33 -9.00
CA TYR A 71 -11.16 27.02 -10.30
C TYR A 71 -11.04 26.08 -11.50
N ASP A 72 -10.83 24.78 -11.30
CA ASP A 72 -10.69 23.80 -12.37
C ASP A 72 -11.78 22.72 -12.31
N GLN A 73 -12.64 22.71 -13.33
CA GLN A 73 -13.75 21.77 -13.43
C GLN A 73 -13.29 20.31 -13.54
N THR A 74 -12.08 20.05 -14.04
CA THR A 74 -11.52 18.68 -14.05
C THR A 74 -11.23 18.20 -12.63
N SER A 75 -10.79 19.09 -11.73
CA SER A 75 -10.56 18.78 -10.32
C SER A 75 -11.84 18.34 -9.61
N TRP A 76 -12.97 19.01 -9.91
CA TRP A 76 -14.29 18.60 -9.42
C TRP A 76 -14.66 17.18 -9.91
N ARG A 77 -14.51 16.92 -11.22
CA ARG A 77 -14.90 15.62 -11.81
C ARG A 77 -14.11 14.47 -11.20
N THR A 78 -12.80 14.65 -11.06
CA THR A 78 -11.93 13.65 -10.43
C THR A 78 -12.30 13.44 -8.97
N LEU A 79 -12.51 14.51 -8.20
CA LEU A 79 -12.93 14.40 -6.80
C LEU A 79 -14.24 13.62 -6.69
N GLU A 80 -15.26 13.99 -7.46
CA GLU A 80 -16.58 13.33 -7.47
C GLU A 80 -16.48 11.83 -7.81
N ALA A 81 -15.65 11.47 -8.78
CA ALA A 81 -15.50 10.09 -9.22
C ALA A 81 -14.66 9.22 -8.27
N HIS A 82 -13.66 9.78 -7.60
CA HIS A 82 -12.61 8.98 -6.96
C HIS A 82 -12.38 9.27 -5.47
N ILE A 83 -13.18 10.12 -4.82
CA ILE A 83 -13.04 10.45 -3.39
C ILE A 83 -13.02 9.22 -2.47
N GLY A 84 -13.71 8.12 -2.84
CA GLY A 84 -13.69 6.87 -2.07
C GLY A 84 -12.35 6.14 -2.05
N GLN A 85 -11.38 6.56 -2.88
CA GLN A 85 -10.03 6.03 -2.91
C GLN A 85 -9.02 6.89 -2.16
N LEU A 86 -9.47 7.98 -1.52
CA LEU A 86 -8.62 8.91 -0.77
C LEU A 86 -8.93 8.83 0.73
N ASP A 87 -7.90 9.01 1.56
CA ASP A 87 -8.02 9.12 3.02
C ASP A 87 -8.09 10.58 3.48
N ILE A 88 -7.42 11.47 2.75
CA ILE A 88 -7.35 12.91 3.02
C ILE A 88 -7.58 13.67 1.72
N VAL A 89 -8.45 14.67 1.76
CA VAL A 89 -8.54 15.69 0.71
C VAL A 89 -8.12 17.04 1.30
N SER A 90 -7.22 17.70 0.59
CA SER A 90 -6.81 19.07 0.92
C SER A 90 -7.36 20.05 -0.11
N PRO A 91 -8.49 20.69 0.18
CA PRO A 91 -9.03 21.73 -0.68
C PRO A 91 -8.20 23.01 -0.58
N TYR A 92 -7.88 23.62 -1.72
CA TYR A 92 -7.42 24.99 -1.78
C TYR A 92 -8.63 25.92 -1.70
N PHE A 93 -9.02 26.30 -0.48
CA PHE A 93 -10.13 27.22 -0.18
C PHE A 93 -9.66 28.53 0.43
N TYR A 94 -8.46 28.54 1.01
CA TYR A 94 -8.01 29.62 1.87
C TYR A 94 -6.64 30.12 1.46
N TYR A 95 -6.47 31.41 1.68
CA TYR A 95 -5.24 32.11 1.36
C TYR A 95 -4.85 33.08 2.46
N LEU A 96 -3.60 33.04 2.89
CA LEU A 96 -3.03 33.96 3.86
C LEU A 96 -2.55 35.24 3.17
N ASN A 97 -3.18 36.35 3.52
CA ASN A 97 -2.76 37.68 3.09
C ASN A 97 -1.57 38.18 3.93
N ALA A 98 -0.77 39.10 3.38
CA ALA A 98 0.41 39.66 4.03
C ALA A 98 0.13 40.38 5.37
N ASP A 99 -1.11 40.82 5.60
CA ASP A 99 -1.55 41.42 6.87
C ASP A 99 -1.96 40.39 7.94
N GLY A 100 -1.87 39.09 7.63
CA GLY A 100 -2.26 37.97 8.48
C GLY A 100 -3.76 37.66 8.47
N THR A 101 -4.56 38.28 7.59
CA THR A 101 -5.95 37.89 7.35
C THR A 101 -6.04 36.70 6.39
N ILE A 102 -7.19 36.02 6.38
CA ILE A 102 -7.44 34.85 5.53
C ILE A 102 -8.53 35.20 4.53
N THR A 103 -8.23 35.06 3.24
CA THR A 103 -9.22 35.11 2.17
C THR A 103 -9.86 33.72 2.03
N ASP A 104 -11.18 33.69 1.98
CA ASP A 104 -12.00 32.48 1.84
C ASP A 104 -12.69 32.50 0.47
N PHE A 105 -12.48 31.43 -0.29
CA PHE A 105 -13.12 31.15 -1.58
C PHE A 105 -13.56 29.68 -1.65
N SER A 106 -14.00 29.17 -0.50
CA SER A 106 -14.47 27.80 -0.34
C SER A 106 -15.58 27.42 -1.31
N ASP A 107 -15.53 26.17 -1.80
CA ASP A 107 -16.59 25.58 -2.62
C ASP A 107 -17.49 24.73 -1.72
N ALA A 108 -18.67 25.25 -1.39
CA ALA A 108 -19.67 24.56 -0.57
C ALA A 108 -20.10 23.20 -1.15
N ARG A 109 -20.13 23.06 -2.48
CA ARG A 109 -20.48 21.79 -3.15
C ARG A 109 -19.40 20.74 -2.90
N ALA A 110 -18.13 21.12 -3.01
CA ALA A 110 -17.00 20.23 -2.73
C ALA A 110 -16.92 19.86 -1.25
N LEU A 111 -17.12 20.82 -0.36
CA LEU A 111 -17.16 20.57 1.08
C LEU A 111 -18.27 19.57 1.46
N ASP A 112 -19.47 19.72 0.90
CA ASP A 112 -20.60 18.82 1.11
C ASP A 112 -20.35 17.39 0.58
N LEU A 113 -19.71 17.25 -0.59
CA LEU A 113 -19.26 15.96 -1.09
C LEU A 113 -18.25 15.29 -0.14
N MET A 114 -17.23 16.03 0.31
CA MET A 114 -16.21 15.51 1.23
C MET A 114 -16.80 15.08 2.57
N ARG A 115 -17.73 15.86 3.13
CA ARG A 115 -18.42 15.50 4.38
C ARG A 115 -19.24 14.22 4.23
N ARG A 116 -19.92 14.03 3.10
CA ARG A 116 -20.71 12.82 2.83
C ARG A 116 -19.88 11.57 2.57
N SER A 117 -18.68 11.71 2.00
CA SER A 117 -17.80 10.56 1.75
C SER A 117 -17.12 10.06 3.02
N GLY A 118 -17.00 10.90 4.04
CA GLY A 118 -16.28 10.57 5.29
C GLY A 118 -14.75 10.63 5.15
N VAL A 119 -14.24 11.25 4.07
CA VAL A 119 -12.81 11.53 3.94
C VAL A 119 -12.38 12.59 4.96
N ARG A 120 -11.14 12.55 5.42
CA ARG A 120 -10.63 13.64 6.27
C ARG A 120 -10.43 14.89 5.44
N ILE A 121 -10.89 16.03 5.95
CA ILE A 121 -10.81 17.32 5.28
C ILE A 121 -9.74 18.16 5.95
N VAL A 122 -8.63 18.38 5.25
CA VAL A 122 -7.46 19.10 5.76
C VAL A 122 -7.17 20.27 4.81
N PRO A 123 -7.89 21.40 4.92
CA PRO A 123 -7.73 22.53 3.99
C PRO A 123 -6.30 23.07 3.94
N MET A 124 -5.90 23.45 2.72
CA MET A 124 -4.61 24.08 2.46
C MET A 124 -4.69 25.59 2.71
N ILE A 125 -3.70 26.12 3.44
CA ILE A 125 -3.48 27.55 3.61
C ILE A 125 -2.23 27.94 2.84
N LYS A 126 -2.44 28.67 1.74
CA LYS A 126 -1.35 29.13 0.88
C LYS A 126 -1.01 30.59 1.14
N ASN A 127 0.27 30.99 1.05
CA ASN A 127 0.69 32.40 1.04
C ASN A 127 0.84 32.95 -0.39
N VAL A 128 1.03 34.27 -0.54
CA VAL A 128 1.62 34.82 -1.77
C VAL A 128 3.09 34.38 -1.79
N PRO A 129 3.57 33.68 -2.83
CA PRO A 129 4.99 33.30 -2.90
C PRO A 129 5.84 34.53 -3.29
N ARG A 130 6.06 35.43 -2.33
CA ARG A 130 6.85 36.65 -2.46
C ARG A 130 7.89 36.72 -1.34
N TRP A 131 9.12 36.35 -1.69
CA TRP A 131 10.30 36.25 -0.81
C TRP A 131 10.37 37.35 0.24
N ASP A 132 10.50 38.61 -0.18
CA ASP A 132 10.75 39.74 0.71
C ASP A 132 9.53 40.17 1.53
N GLU A 133 8.33 39.70 1.18
CA GLU A 133 7.08 40.08 1.85
C GLU A 133 6.71 39.11 2.98
N PHE A 134 7.13 37.85 2.88
CA PHE A 134 6.68 36.82 3.83
C PHE A 134 7.26 36.98 5.24
N HIS A 135 8.52 37.42 5.36
CA HIS A 135 9.17 37.68 6.65
C HIS A 135 8.29 38.51 7.59
N ALA A 136 7.80 39.65 7.09
CA ALA A 136 7.00 40.60 7.85
C ALA A 136 5.64 40.02 8.30
N THR A 137 5.19 38.90 7.72
CA THR A 137 3.94 38.24 8.09
C THR A 137 4.10 37.45 9.40
N ILE A 138 5.29 36.90 9.69
CA ILE A 138 5.52 35.97 10.83
C ILE A 138 6.69 36.34 11.76
N ASP A 139 7.37 37.48 11.53
CA ASP A 139 8.55 37.97 12.26
C ASP A 139 8.42 38.05 13.80
N THR A 140 7.20 38.25 14.31
CA THR A 140 6.90 38.48 15.73
C THR A 140 5.91 37.46 16.25
N GLY A 141 6.09 37.05 17.52
CA GLY A 141 5.18 36.10 18.17
C GLY A 141 3.73 36.58 18.20
N GLU A 142 3.50 37.88 18.31
CA GLU A 142 2.15 38.46 18.26
C GLU A 142 1.47 38.30 16.90
N LYS A 143 2.21 38.46 15.79
CA LYS A 143 1.65 38.24 14.44
C LYS A 143 1.33 36.77 14.22
N ARG A 144 2.25 35.87 14.59
CA ARG A 144 2.02 34.42 14.51
C ARG A 144 0.80 33.99 15.34
N ALA A 145 0.71 34.43 16.59
CA ALA A 145 -0.42 34.13 17.46
C ALA A 145 -1.77 34.59 16.87
N ARG A 146 -1.82 35.79 16.26
CA ARG A 146 -3.04 36.28 15.60
C ARG A 146 -3.43 35.43 14.39
N ILE A 147 -2.48 34.99 13.58
CA ILE A 147 -2.74 34.09 12.44
C ILE A 147 -3.25 32.75 12.97
N ILE A 148 -2.56 32.15 13.95
CA ILE A 148 -2.93 30.86 14.55
C ILE A 148 -4.33 30.91 15.16
N GLU A 149 -4.71 31.99 15.86
CA GLU A 149 -6.07 32.14 16.41
C GLU A 149 -7.14 32.09 15.30
N ARG A 150 -6.88 32.70 14.14
CA ARG A 150 -7.79 32.66 12.99
C ARG A 150 -7.89 31.25 12.39
N LEU A 151 -6.77 30.54 12.28
CA LEU A 151 -6.74 29.17 11.79
C LEU A 151 -7.47 28.21 12.73
N VAL A 152 -7.27 28.35 14.05
CA VAL A 152 -7.99 27.57 15.06
C VAL A 152 -9.50 27.82 14.95
N ARG A 153 -9.91 29.10 14.84
CA ARG A 153 -11.32 29.45 14.67
C ARG A 153 -11.92 28.84 13.41
N LEU A 154 -11.21 28.91 12.29
CA LEU A 154 -11.63 28.33 11.02
C LEU A 154 -11.87 26.81 11.14
N ILE A 155 -10.93 26.10 11.76
CA ILE A 155 -11.06 24.65 11.98
C ILE A 155 -12.24 24.33 12.91
N ASP A 156 -12.43 25.10 13.98
CA ASP A 156 -13.51 24.89 14.93
C ASP A 156 -14.90 25.22 14.32
N GLU A 157 -14.99 26.24 13.45
CA GLU A 157 -16.24 26.66 12.78
C GLU A 157 -16.69 25.67 11.69
N GLU A 158 -15.76 25.16 10.88
CA GLU A 158 -16.07 24.23 9.78
C GLU A 158 -15.91 22.75 10.15
N ASP A 159 -15.46 22.46 11.37
CA ASP A 159 -15.13 21.13 11.90
C ASP A 159 -14.17 20.35 10.99
N TYR A 160 -13.12 21.01 10.49
CA TYR A 160 -12.08 20.35 9.69
C TYR A 160 -11.27 19.37 10.53
N ASP A 161 -10.72 18.31 9.93
CA ASP A 161 -9.91 17.30 10.62
C ASP A 161 -8.49 17.81 10.94
N GLY A 162 -8.08 18.92 10.35
CA GLY A 162 -6.78 19.54 10.58
C GLY A 162 -6.52 20.69 9.62
N ILE A 163 -5.24 21.01 9.46
CA ILE A 163 -4.80 22.05 8.52
C ILE A 163 -3.51 21.68 7.82
N HIS A 164 -3.39 22.13 6.57
CA HIS A 164 -2.21 21.93 5.74
C HIS A 164 -1.58 23.27 5.37
N ILE A 165 -0.37 23.52 5.86
CA ILE A 165 0.35 24.76 5.60
C ILE A 165 1.19 24.62 4.33
N ASP A 166 0.91 25.45 3.33
CA ASP A 166 1.64 25.52 2.06
C ASP A 166 2.22 26.93 1.91
N PHE A 167 3.22 27.25 2.74
CA PHE A 167 3.89 28.54 2.68
C PHE A 167 5.16 28.42 1.85
N GLU A 168 5.16 29.03 0.68
CA GLU A 168 6.23 28.93 -0.31
C GLU A 168 6.96 30.26 -0.52
N ALA A 169 8.11 30.21 -1.22
CA ALA A 169 8.99 31.37 -1.45
C ALA A 169 9.33 32.12 -0.16
N ILE A 170 9.90 31.39 0.81
CA ILE A 170 10.32 31.90 2.11
C ILE A 170 11.85 31.98 2.14
N ASN A 171 12.40 33.10 2.60
CA ASN A 171 13.85 33.27 2.72
C ASN A 171 14.46 32.25 3.70
N ALA A 172 15.66 31.76 3.40
CA ALA A 172 16.35 30.79 4.26
C ALA A 172 16.57 31.30 5.69
N ASP A 173 16.79 32.60 5.86
CA ASP A 173 16.95 33.24 7.17
C ASP A 173 15.67 33.20 8.04
N ASP A 174 14.51 32.95 7.43
CA ASP A 174 13.23 32.82 8.12
C ASP A 174 12.94 31.39 8.59
N ALA A 175 13.85 30.44 8.39
CA ALA A 175 13.67 29.05 8.85
C ALA A 175 13.30 28.93 10.35
N PRO A 176 13.93 29.69 11.27
CA PRO A 176 13.54 29.67 12.69
C PRO A 176 12.13 30.22 12.92
N LEU A 177 11.70 31.21 12.14
CA LEU A 177 10.37 31.83 12.24
C LEU A 177 9.28 30.87 11.76
N LEU A 178 9.50 30.21 10.62
CA LEU A 178 8.59 29.19 10.09
C LEU A 178 8.48 28.01 11.07
N THR A 179 9.60 27.54 11.61
CA THR A 179 9.62 26.45 12.60
C THR A 179 8.89 26.84 13.88
N ALA A 180 9.05 28.08 14.35
CA ALA A 180 8.32 28.60 15.51
C ALA A 180 6.81 28.67 15.23
N PHE A 181 6.40 29.17 14.06
CA PHE A 181 5.00 29.20 13.63
C PHE A 181 4.37 27.81 13.66
N MET A 182 5.03 26.82 13.05
CA MET A 182 4.50 25.45 13.01
C MET A 182 4.39 24.82 14.40
N ARG A 183 5.36 25.08 15.29
CA ARG A 183 5.33 24.59 16.67
C ARG A 183 4.18 25.20 17.46
N GLU A 184 4.01 26.51 17.38
CA GLU A 184 2.92 27.25 18.04
C GLU A 184 1.55 26.79 17.50
N LEU A 185 1.44 26.54 16.20
CA LEU A 185 0.23 25.98 15.57
C LEU A 185 -0.07 24.56 16.08
N ALA A 186 0.94 23.70 16.15
CA ALA A 186 0.79 22.35 16.70
C ALA A 186 0.37 22.36 18.17
N ASP A 187 0.95 23.23 19.00
CA ASP A 187 0.57 23.38 20.41
C ASP A 187 -0.90 23.84 20.56
N ALA A 188 -1.40 24.64 19.62
CA ALA A 188 -2.79 25.07 19.59
C ALA A 188 -3.77 23.96 19.13
N LEU A 189 -3.38 23.12 18.16
CA LEU A 189 -4.29 22.16 17.51
C LEU A 189 -4.24 20.73 18.07
N ARG A 190 -3.08 20.27 18.55
CA ARG A 190 -2.94 18.90 19.11
C ARG A 190 -3.91 18.60 20.26
N PRO A 191 -4.14 19.50 21.24
CA PRO A 191 -5.12 19.24 22.30
C PRO A 191 -6.57 19.10 21.80
N ARG A 192 -6.86 19.54 20.57
CA ARG A 192 -8.16 19.42 19.90
C ARG A 192 -8.27 18.14 19.06
N GLY A 193 -7.21 17.33 19.00
CA GLY A 193 -7.16 16.14 18.16
C GLY A 193 -7.16 16.43 16.65
N LYS A 194 -6.74 17.64 16.26
CA LYS A 194 -6.70 18.08 14.85
C LYS A 194 -5.30 17.89 14.27
N LEU A 195 -5.22 17.46 13.01
CA LEU A 195 -3.97 17.26 12.28
C LEU A 195 -3.27 18.60 12.00
N VAL A 196 -1.94 18.61 12.12
CA VAL A 196 -1.07 19.70 11.67
C VAL A 196 -0.06 19.15 10.67
N THR A 197 -0.17 19.64 9.45
CA THR A 197 0.60 19.13 8.32
C THR A 197 1.16 20.27 7.48
N GLN A 198 2.17 19.97 6.67
CA GLN A 198 2.86 21.00 5.89
C GLN A 198 3.38 20.46 4.56
N ALA A 199 3.26 21.26 3.50
CA ALA A 199 4.00 21.07 2.26
C ALA A 199 5.38 21.72 2.38
N ILE A 200 6.43 21.00 1.99
CA ILE A 200 7.81 21.51 2.00
C ILE A 200 8.49 21.26 0.67
N ALA A 201 9.36 22.19 0.26
CA ALA A 201 10.12 22.06 -0.97
C ALA A 201 11.13 20.91 -0.87
N ALA A 202 11.30 20.15 -1.96
CA ALA A 202 12.25 19.05 -2.03
C ALA A 202 13.71 19.50 -1.83
N ARG A 203 14.45 18.69 -1.06
CA ARG A 203 15.87 18.88 -0.77
C ARG A 203 16.61 17.56 -0.87
N THR A 204 17.88 17.61 -1.25
CA THR A 204 18.77 16.44 -1.28
C THR A 204 19.98 16.58 -0.34
N SER A 205 20.12 17.72 0.36
CA SER A 205 21.19 17.97 1.32
C SER A 205 20.85 19.14 2.25
N ASP A 206 21.69 19.34 3.28
CA ASP A 206 21.61 20.47 4.19
C ASP A 206 21.99 21.81 3.54
N THR A 207 22.58 21.81 2.33
CA THR A 207 22.89 23.03 1.59
C THR A 207 21.59 23.77 1.27
N PRO A 208 21.41 25.00 1.75
CA PRO A 208 20.20 25.77 1.46
C PRO A 208 20.10 26.05 -0.05
N THR A 209 18.90 25.87 -0.58
CA THR A 209 18.51 26.36 -1.92
C THR A 209 17.56 27.53 -1.74
N ALA A 210 17.29 28.30 -2.81
CA ALA A 210 16.31 29.38 -2.76
C ALA A 210 14.97 28.87 -2.22
N TRP A 211 14.42 27.79 -2.81
CA TRP A 211 13.13 27.22 -2.43
C TRP A 211 13.17 26.35 -1.17
N GLY A 212 14.28 25.67 -0.89
CA GLY A 212 14.38 24.71 0.21
C GLY A 212 14.92 25.28 1.53
N GLY A 213 15.54 26.45 1.50
CA GLY A 213 16.35 26.96 2.62
C GLY A 213 15.57 27.21 3.91
N ALA A 214 14.28 27.54 3.82
CA ALA A 214 13.44 27.84 4.97
C ALA A 214 12.93 26.60 5.73
N TYR A 215 13.04 25.40 5.16
CA TYR A 215 12.46 24.19 5.73
C TYR A 215 13.50 23.38 6.52
N ASP A 216 13.48 23.49 7.85
CA ASP A 216 14.23 22.60 8.73
C ASP A 216 13.54 21.23 8.82
N TYR A 217 13.93 20.29 7.97
CA TYR A 217 13.32 18.96 7.88
C TYR A 217 13.28 18.24 9.24
N ALA A 218 14.35 18.32 10.04
CA ALA A 218 14.42 17.60 11.30
C ALA A 218 13.47 18.19 12.35
N ALA A 219 13.41 19.53 12.45
CA ALA A 219 12.49 20.19 13.35
C ALA A 219 11.02 20.02 12.90
N LEU A 220 10.75 20.21 11.61
CA LEU A 220 9.40 20.11 11.04
C LEU A 220 8.86 18.68 11.09
N GLY A 221 9.71 17.66 10.92
CA GLY A 221 9.33 16.25 11.07
C GLY A 221 8.98 15.82 12.50
N GLN A 222 9.37 16.59 13.52
CA GLN A 222 8.94 16.38 14.91
C GLN A 222 7.64 17.12 15.26
N ILE A 223 7.28 18.13 14.47
CA ILE A 223 6.14 19.02 14.70
C ILE A 223 4.92 18.53 13.95
N ASN A 224 5.06 18.21 12.68
CA ASN A 224 3.94 17.82 11.82
C ASN A 224 3.55 16.36 12.03
N ASP A 225 2.25 16.08 11.94
CA ASP A 225 1.74 14.71 11.81
C ASP A 225 2.20 14.10 10.48
N PHE A 226 2.10 14.90 9.41
CA PHE A 226 2.59 14.55 8.07
C PHE A 226 3.28 15.74 7.40
N VAL A 227 4.34 15.43 6.67
CA VAL A 227 5.05 16.34 5.78
C VAL A 227 4.86 15.87 4.36
N VAL A 228 4.25 16.70 3.50
CA VAL A 228 4.18 16.45 2.07
C VAL A 228 5.42 17.06 1.42
N ILE A 229 6.31 16.24 0.88
CA ILE A 229 7.48 16.74 0.16
C ILE A 229 7.09 16.96 -1.29
N MET A 230 7.19 18.20 -1.76
CA MET A 230 6.95 18.59 -3.15
C MET A 230 8.10 18.12 -4.05
N ALA A 231 8.19 16.80 -4.26
CA ALA A 231 9.22 16.14 -5.05
C ALA A 231 8.90 16.20 -6.56
N TYR A 232 8.67 17.42 -7.05
CA TYR A 232 8.40 17.75 -8.44
C TYR A 232 8.92 19.16 -8.76
N ASP A 233 8.73 19.60 -10.02
CA ASP A 233 9.28 20.84 -10.56
C ASP A 233 10.83 20.87 -10.55
N PHE A 234 11.48 19.71 -10.74
CA PHE A 234 12.93 19.65 -11.01
C PHE A 234 13.23 20.34 -12.35
N HIS A 235 12.46 19.99 -13.39
CA HIS A 235 12.24 20.83 -14.55
C HIS A 235 10.88 21.50 -14.40
N TYR A 236 10.86 22.82 -14.51
CA TYR A 236 9.69 23.68 -14.25
C TYR A 236 9.51 24.68 -15.40
N SER A 237 8.39 25.40 -15.40
CA SER A 237 8.02 26.28 -16.53
C SER A 237 9.10 27.30 -16.93
N GLY A 238 9.82 27.88 -15.96
CA GLY A 238 10.89 28.84 -16.22
C GLY A 238 12.26 28.21 -16.50
N GLY A 239 12.37 26.88 -16.42
CA GLY A 239 13.60 26.12 -16.60
C GLY A 239 13.75 25.52 -17.99
N SER A 240 14.79 24.69 -18.16
CA SER A 240 15.00 23.92 -19.38
C SER A 240 14.03 22.74 -19.48
N PRO A 241 13.72 22.24 -20.69
CA PRO A 241 12.94 21.01 -20.87
C PRO A 241 13.56 19.81 -20.16
N GLY A 242 12.71 18.92 -19.65
CA GLY A 242 13.11 17.67 -19.01
C GLY A 242 12.00 17.09 -18.11
N PRO A 243 12.22 15.90 -17.52
CA PRO A 243 11.26 15.27 -16.61
C PRO A 243 10.86 16.20 -15.45
N VAL A 244 9.56 16.30 -15.15
CA VAL A 244 9.09 17.18 -14.07
C VAL A 244 9.56 16.67 -12.70
N ALA A 245 9.59 15.35 -12.52
CA ALA A 245 10.00 14.73 -11.26
C ALA A 245 10.87 13.47 -11.50
N PRO A 246 12.07 13.59 -12.09
CA PRO A 246 12.90 12.45 -12.48
C PRO A 246 13.11 11.51 -11.28
N ILE A 247 12.79 10.22 -11.43
CA ILE A 247 12.73 9.29 -10.29
C ILE A 247 14.08 9.20 -9.55
N THR A 248 15.20 9.31 -10.27
CA THR A 248 16.54 9.27 -9.69
C THR A 248 16.81 10.44 -8.75
N TRP A 249 16.18 11.61 -9.01
CA TRP A 249 16.23 12.75 -8.09
C TRP A 249 15.25 12.57 -6.93
N VAL A 250 14.05 12.06 -7.20
CA VAL A 250 13.06 11.76 -6.15
C VAL A 250 13.62 10.78 -5.12
N GLU A 251 14.34 9.74 -5.54
CA GLU A 251 15.05 8.82 -4.65
C GLU A 251 16.04 9.53 -3.71
N ARG A 252 16.82 10.50 -4.24
CA ARG A 252 17.74 11.30 -3.41
C ARG A 252 17.00 12.20 -2.42
N VAL A 253 15.84 12.73 -2.82
CA VAL A 253 14.99 13.54 -1.94
C VAL A 253 14.44 12.69 -0.80
N VAL A 254 13.93 11.49 -1.11
CA VAL A 254 13.42 10.53 -0.12
C VAL A 254 14.51 10.11 0.84
N SER A 255 15.69 9.72 0.33
CA SER A 255 16.84 9.31 1.15
C SER A 255 17.29 10.42 2.10
N TYR A 256 17.38 11.66 1.61
CA TYR A 256 17.69 12.82 2.46
C TYR A 256 16.60 13.03 3.52
N ALA A 257 15.33 12.97 3.16
CA ALA A 257 14.22 13.17 4.08
C ALA A 257 14.21 12.15 5.22
N GLN A 258 14.37 10.87 4.92
CA GLN A 258 14.44 9.79 5.92
C GLN A 258 15.66 9.93 6.85
N SER A 259 16.75 10.57 6.40
CA SER A 259 17.88 10.89 7.28
C SER A 259 17.55 11.96 8.35
N LYS A 260 16.44 12.69 8.17
CA LYS A 260 16.03 13.82 9.02
C LYS A 260 14.75 13.55 9.83
N MET A 261 13.85 12.70 9.35
CA MET A 261 12.57 12.40 10.00
C MET A 261 12.11 10.96 9.77
N PRO A 262 11.19 10.43 10.60
CA PRO A 262 10.65 9.08 10.41
C PRO A 262 9.96 8.92 9.05
N ALA A 263 10.18 7.78 8.39
CA ALA A 263 9.55 7.49 7.09
C ALA A 263 8.01 7.59 7.16
N SER A 264 7.40 7.17 8.28
CA SER A 264 5.95 7.25 8.52
C SER A 264 5.37 8.67 8.54
N THR A 265 6.21 9.70 8.72
CA THR A 265 5.80 11.11 8.68
C THR A 265 5.83 11.68 7.26
N ILE A 266 6.54 11.04 6.33
CA ILE A 266 6.79 11.55 4.98
C ILE A 266 5.66 11.09 4.05
N LEU A 267 5.03 12.04 3.38
CA LEU A 267 4.17 11.79 2.22
C LEU A 267 4.90 12.27 0.95
N LEU A 268 5.03 11.38 -0.03
CA LEU A 268 5.63 11.73 -1.32
C LEU A 268 4.65 12.54 -2.16
N GLY A 269 4.98 13.80 -2.47
CA GLY A 269 4.25 14.59 -3.45
C GLY A 269 4.48 14.04 -4.86
N ILE A 270 3.40 13.76 -5.59
CA ILE A 270 3.42 13.20 -6.93
C ILE A 270 2.71 14.17 -7.89
N PRO A 271 3.39 14.68 -8.93
CA PRO A 271 2.76 15.51 -9.93
C PRO A 271 1.87 14.67 -10.85
N LEU A 272 0.71 15.20 -11.20
CA LEU A 272 -0.23 14.63 -12.17
C LEU A 272 -0.21 15.38 -13.51
N TYR A 273 0.71 16.33 -13.67
CA TYR A 273 0.83 17.24 -14.81
C TYR A 273 2.20 17.12 -15.47
N GLY A 274 2.37 17.87 -16.55
CA GLY A 274 3.61 18.07 -17.27
C GLY A 274 3.82 19.52 -17.68
N TYR A 275 4.86 19.75 -18.48
CA TYR A 275 5.03 21.00 -19.20
C TYR A 275 5.36 20.75 -20.67
N ASP A 276 4.93 21.67 -21.52
CA ASP A 276 5.23 21.79 -22.94
C ASP A 276 6.14 23.03 -23.15
N TRP A 277 7.39 22.77 -23.53
CA TRP A 277 8.37 23.80 -23.84
C TRP A 277 8.47 24.00 -25.34
N ASP A 278 8.34 25.26 -25.77
CA ASP A 278 8.86 25.70 -27.06
C ASP A 278 10.40 25.74 -26.97
N THR A 279 11.06 24.87 -27.73
CA THR A 279 12.53 24.75 -27.72
C THR A 279 13.22 25.76 -28.65
N VAL A 280 12.44 26.56 -29.39
CA VAL A 280 12.89 27.66 -30.23
C VAL A 280 12.80 28.98 -29.47
N GLU A 281 11.65 29.30 -28.88
CA GLU A 281 11.46 30.55 -28.11
C GLU A 281 12.03 30.47 -26.69
N GLY A 282 12.03 29.27 -26.09
CA GLY A 282 12.46 29.06 -24.72
C GLY A 282 11.34 29.36 -23.69
N PRO A 283 11.69 29.45 -22.40
CA PRO A 283 10.70 29.59 -21.32
C PRO A 283 9.90 30.91 -21.39
N PRO A 284 8.66 30.94 -20.88
CA PRO A 284 8.05 29.91 -20.02
C PRO A 284 7.34 28.78 -20.79
N ALA A 285 7.44 27.57 -20.26
CA ALA A 285 6.67 26.42 -20.71
C ALA A 285 5.20 26.49 -20.27
N ASN A 286 4.32 25.86 -21.04
CA ASN A 286 2.90 25.74 -20.70
C ASN A 286 2.66 24.47 -19.89
N SER A 287 1.89 24.57 -18.80
CA SER A 287 1.48 23.37 -18.05
C SER A 287 0.50 22.54 -18.89
N VAL A 288 0.70 21.22 -18.91
CA VAL A 288 -0.15 20.27 -19.64
C VAL A 288 -0.70 19.20 -18.72
N ARG A 289 -1.97 18.85 -18.93
CA ARG A 289 -2.60 17.66 -18.36
C ARG A 289 -2.30 16.44 -19.23
N TYR A 290 -2.59 15.25 -18.71
CA TYR A 290 -2.46 14.01 -19.47
C TYR A 290 -3.26 14.01 -20.79
N ASP A 291 -4.53 14.41 -20.75
CA ASP A 291 -5.40 14.45 -21.94
C ASP A 291 -4.84 15.37 -23.04
N GLN A 292 -4.30 16.52 -22.64
CA GLN A 292 -3.64 17.46 -23.55
C GLN A 292 -2.34 16.90 -24.13
N ALA A 293 -1.53 16.21 -23.32
CA ALA A 293 -0.32 15.55 -23.82
C ALA A 293 -0.67 14.46 -24.86
N MET A 294 -1.77 13.72 -24.66
CA MET A 294 -2.24 12.73 -25.64
C MET A 294 -2.78 13.37 -26.92
N GLU A 295 -3.42 14.54 -26.82
CA GLU A 295 -3.81 15.33 -27.98
C GLU A 295 -2.57 15.76 -28.79
N LEU A 296 -1.54 16.29 -28.12
CA LEU A 296 -0.27 16.66 -28.76
C LEU A 296 0.44 15.46 -29.40
N ALA A 297 0.43 14.31 -28.74
CA ALA A 297 1.01 13.07 -29.27
C ALA A 297 0.29 12.56 -30.53
N SER A 298 -0.97 12.96 -30.74
CA SER A 298 -1.76 12.58 -31.92
C SER A 298 -1.52 13.49 -33.14
N ARG A 299 -0.76 14.59 -32.99
CA ARG A 299 -0.46 15.51 -34.09
C ARG A 299 0.35 14.81 -35.20
N PRO A 300 0.13 15.15 -36.49
CA PRO A 300 0.92 14.59 -37.59
C PRO A 300 2.42 14.82 -37.39
N GLY A 301 3.22 13.75 -37.44
CA GLY A 301 4.67 13.82 -37.26
C GLY A 301 5.15 13.91 -35.81
N ALA A 302 4.24 13.98 -34.84
CA ALA A 302 4.62 13.88 -33.43
C ALA A 302 5.22 12.51 -33.12
N THR A 303 6.13 12.49 -32.14
CA THR A 303 6.70 11.26 -31.58
C THR A 303 6.52 11.28 -30.06
N SER A 304 6.34 10.11 -29.46
CA SER A 304 6.17 9.99 -28.01
C SER A 304 6.89 8.76 -27.49
N GLY A 305 7.21 8.75 -26.21
CA GLY A 305 7.86 7.62 -25.57
C GLY A 305 7.80 7.70 -24.05
N TYR A 306 8.48 6.76 -23.43
CA TYR A 306 8.64 6.68 -21.98
C TYR A 306 10.12 6.50 -21.66
N ASP A 307 10.66 7.38 -20.83
CA ASP A 307 12.00 7.23 -20.31
C ASP A 307 11.95 6.26 -19.13
N SER A 308 12.45 5.04 -19.32
CA SER A 308 12.48 4.03 -18.26
C SER A 308 13.56 4.28 -17.19
N SER A 309 14.51 5.17 -17.44
CA SER A 309 15.54 5.53 -16.46
C SER A 309 15.03 6.60 -15.49
N GLU A 310 14.30 7.59 -15.99
CA GLU A 310 13.73 8.67 -15.18
C GLU A 310 12.25 8.47 -14.83
N GLN A 311 11.62 7.44 -15.39
CA GLN A 311 10.21 7.05 -15.19
C GLN A 311 9.22 8.17 -15.53
N GLU A 312 9.39 8.78 -16.70
CA GLU A 312 8.58 9.90 -17.19
C GLU A 312 8.20 9.73 -18.66
N ALA A 313 6.98 10.13 -19.03
CA ALA A 313 6.54 10.13 -20.42
C ALA A 313 6.93 11.44 -21.12
N TRP A 314 7.12 11.35 -22.44
CA TRP A 314 7.45 12.52 -23.25
C TRP A 314 6.74 12.51 -24.61
N VAL A 315 6.53 13.71 -25.15
CA VAL A 315 6.03 13.97 -26.50
C VAL A 315 6.93 15.02 -27.16
N ARG A 316 7.22 14.86 -28.45
CA ARG A 316 7.91 15.86 -29.27
C ARG A 316 7.11 16.11 -30.53
N TYR A 317 6.88 17.37 -30.85
CA TYR A 317 6.11 17.77 -32.02
C TYR A 317 6.59 19.09 -32.60
N THR A 318 6.08 19.44 -33.77
CA THR A 318 6.23 20.78 -34.36
C THR A 318 4.87 21.45 -34.40
N ASP A 319 4.79 22.68 -33.92
CA ASP A 319 3.56 23.46 -33.92
C ASP A 319 3.22 23.99 -35.34
N ASP A 320 2.16 24.77 -35.44
CA ASP A 320 1.70 25.30 -36.73
C ASP A 320 2.57 26.48 -37.23
N GLU A 321 3.40 27.05 -36.36
CA GLU A 321 4.35 28.13 -36.67
C GLU A 321 5.73 27.58 -37.09
N GLY A 322 5.95 26.28 -36.93
CA GLY A 322 7.18 25.58 -37.29
C GLY A 322 8.17 25.47 -36.12
N HIS A 323 7.76 25.83 -34.90
CA HIS A 323 8.57 25.70 -33.70
C HIS A 323 8.58 24.26 -33.20
N ALA A 324 9.74 23.81 -32.71
CA ALA A 324 9.89 22.49 -32.14
C ALA A 324 9.56 22.51 -30.65
N HIS A 325 8.75 21.55 -30.21
CA HIS A 325 8.30 21.42 -28.84
C HIS A 325 8.77 20.12 -28.19
N GLU A 326 9.10 20.19 -26.90
CA GLU A 326 9.35 19.04 -26.05
C GLU A 326 8.43 19.09 -24.83
N VAL A 327 7.66 18.01 -24.65
CA VAL A 327 6.70 17.84 -23.57
C VAL A 327 7.17 16.72 -22.68
N TRP A 328 7.20 16.94 -21.37
CA TRP A 328 7.36 15.90 -20.36
C TRP A 328 6.15 15.89 -19.45
N HIS A 329 5.55 14.73 -19.24
CA HIS A 329 4.28 14.64 -18.51
C HIS A 329 4.12 13.34 -17.71
N ALA A 330 3.34 13.43 -16.64
CA ALA A 330 2.92 12.28 -15.87
C ALA A 330 1.93 11.40 -16.67
N ASN A 331 2.01 10.09 -16.45
CA ASN A 331 1.05 9.07 -16.83
C ASN A 331 0.93 7.97 -15.75
N ALA A 332 0.06 6.98 -15.93
CA ALA A 332 -0.12 5.91 -14.94
C ALA A 332 1.16 5.12 -14.64
N ALA A 333 2.08 4.94 -15.60
CA ALA A 333 3.36 4.27 -15.36
C ALA A 333 4.29 5.10 -14.46
N SER A 334 4.41 6.41 -14.73
CA SER A 334 5.19 7.35 -13.92
C SER A 334 4.68 7.43 -12.47
N VAL A 335 3.36 7.44 -12.27
CA VAL A 335 2.75 7.47 -10.95
C VAL A 335 2.96 6.13 -10.24
N ALA A 336 2.76 5.00 -10.92
CA ALA A 336 3.04 3.67 -10.37
C ALA A 336 4.49 3.53 -9.88
N ALA A 337 5.46 4.08 -10.61
CA ALA A 337 6.87 4.06 -10.19
C ALA A 337 7.10 4.80 -8.87
N ARG A 338 6.43 5.94 -8.66
CA ARG A 338 6.51 6.72 -7.42
C ARG A 338 5.75 6.08 -6.26
N LEU A 339 4.60 5.47 -6.53
CA LEU A 339 3.89 4.65 -5.54
C LEU A 339 4.75 3.46 -5.11
N ARG A 340 5.45 2.81 -6.05
CA ARG A 340 6.38 1.72 -5.74
C ARG A 340 7.55 2.21 -4.88
N LEU A 341 8.19 3.32 -5.24
CA LEU A 341 9.25 3.93 -4.42
C LEU A 341 8.76 4.21 -2.99
N MET A 342 7.57 4.79 -2.86
CA MET A 342 6.92 5.08 -1.57
C MET A 342 6.75 3.81 -0.71
N LEU A 343 6.30 2.69 -1.32
CA LEU A 343 6.15 1.41 -0.63
C LEU A 343 7.51 0.78 -0.27
N ASP A 344 8.45 0.74 -1.22
CA ASP A 344 9.77 0.13 -1.06
C ASP A 344 10.57 0.84 0.05
N GLU A 345 10.41 2.17 0.17
CA GLU A 345 11.03 3.02 1.20
C GLU A 345 10.19 3.13 2.49
N GLY A 346 9.02 2.50 2.55
CA GLY A 346 8.17 2.48 3.74
C GLY A 346 7.70 3.86 4.21
N LEU A 347 7.43 4.78 3.28
CA LEU A 347 6.94 6.12 3.61
C LEU A 347 5.50 6.06 4.13
N GLY A 348 5.06 7.14 4.80
CA GLY A 348 3.70 7.24 5.36
C GLY A 348 2.59 7.26 4.30
N GLY A 349 2.91 7.61 3.05
CA GLY A 349 1.98 7.64 1.94
C GLY A 349 2.38 8.61 0.83
N PHE A 350 1.39 9.14 0.11
CA PHE A 350 1.60 10.04 -1.02
C PHE A 350 0.53 11.12 -1.10
N ALA A 351 0.84 12.22 -1.81
CA ALA A 351 -0.09 13.30 -2.09
C ALA A 351 -0.08 13.69 -3.57
N LEU A 352 -1.24 13.70 -4.21
CA LEU A 352 -1.41 13.92 -5.64
C LEU A 352 -1.63 15.39 -5.96
N TRP A 353 -0.66 16.04 -6.62
CA TRP A 353 -0.79 17.40 -7.15
C TRP A 353 -0.98 17.39 -8.67
N ARG A 354 -2.18 17.62 -9.19
CA ARG A 354 -3.44 17.76 -8.47
C ARG A 354 -4.55 17.04 -9.19
N LEU A 355 -5.64 16.80 -8.46
CA LEU A 355 -6.82 16.13 -9.02
C LEU A 355 -7.31 16.87 -10.27
N GLY A 356 -7.59 16.10 -11.32
CA GLY A 356 -8.10 16.57 -12.61
C GLY A 356 -7.06 16.56 -13.74
N HIS A 357 -5.78 16.33 -13.44
CA HIS A 357 -4.69 16.38 -14.43
C HIS A 357 -4.22 15.00 -14.87
N GLU A 358 -4.58 13.96 -14.11
CA GLU A 358 -4.07 12.62 -14.25
C GLU A 358 -4.51 11.87 -15.51
N ASP A 359 -3.68 10.88 -15.88
CA ASP A 359 -4.12 9.72 -16.64
C ASP A 359 -5.19 8.96 -15.83
N PRO A 360 -6.39 8.67 -16.38
CA PRO A 360 -7.43 7.94 -15.65
C PRO A 360 -6.96 6.60 -15.06
N ALA A 361 -5.99 5.93 -15.70
CA ALA A 361 -5.44 4.66 -15.21
C ALA A 361 -4.62 4.79 -13.92
N VAL A 362 -4.30 6.02 -13.47
CA VAL A 362 -3.71 6.27 -12.14
C VAL A 362 -4.61 5.73 -11.03
N TRP A 363 -5.93 5.82 -11.19
CA TRP A 363 -6.86 5.35 -10.18
C TRP A 363 -6.86 3.83 -10.04
N ASP A 364 -6.56 3.09 -11.12
CA ASP A 364 -6.36 1.64 -11.03
C ASP A 364 -5.07 1.30 -10.24
N GLU A 365 -4.03 2.12 -10.36
CA GLU A 365 -2.81 1.95 -9.53
C GLU A 365 -3.08 2.19 -8.05
N ILE A 366 -3.89 3.18 -7.73
CA ILE A 366 -4.28 3.47 -6.35
C ILE A 366 -5.17 2.36 -5.80
N ALA A 367 -6.09 1.81 -6.62
CA ALA A 367 -6.91 0.67 -6.23
C ALA A 367 -6.07 -0.57 -5.89
N ARG A 368 -4.97 -0.82 -6.63
CA ARG A 368 -4.03 -1.93 -6.39
C ARG A 368 -3.34 -1.89 -5.03
N LEU A 369 -3.29 -0.73 -4.37
CA LEU A 369 -2.75 -0.57 -3.01
C LEU A 369 -3.63 -1.21 -1.92
N ASN A 370 -4.83 -1.68 -2.26
CA ASN A 370 -5.76 -2.33 -1.33
C ASN A 370 -5.90 -3.84 -1.58
N THR A 371 -4.88 -4.47 -2.16
CA THR A 371 -4.91 -5.89 -2.52
C THR A 371 -3.87 -6.68 -1.73
N PRO A 372 -4.00 -8.01 -1.61
CA PRO A 372 -2.94 -8.83 -1.01
C PRO A 372 -1.59 -8.74 -1.72
N ALA A 373 -1.58 -8.29 -2.99
CA ALA A 373 -0.37 -8.07 -3.80
C ALA A 373 0.27 -6.69 -3.59
N THR A 374 -0.24 -5.88 -2.67
CA THR A 374 0.42 -4.63 -2.29
C THR A 374 1.77 -4.95 -1.64
N ARG A 375 2.84 -4.39 -2.22
CA ARG A 375 4.21 -4.54 -1.73
C ARG A 375 4.30 -4.06 -0.27
N ILE A 376 5.11 -4.74 0.52
CA ILE A 376 5.35 -4.36 1.92
C ILE A 376 6.70 -3.66 2.07
N PRO A 377 6.87 -2.83 3.13
CA PRO A 377 8.17 -2.22 3.43
C PRO A 377 9.27 -3.26 3.56
N ALA A 378 10.43 -2.95 2.98
CA ALA A 378 11.58 -3.83 3.04
C ALA A 378 12.04 -4.07 4.49
N PHE A 379 12.41 -5.31 4.81
CA PHE A 379 12.99 -5.65 6.10
C PHE A 379 14.11 -6.68 5.96
N THR A 380 15.01 -6.71 6.94
CA THR A 380 16.09 -7.71 6.98
C THR A 380 15.52 -9.09 7.24
N SER A 381 15.73 -10.01 6.31
CA SER A 381 15.36 -11.42 6.46
C SER A 381 15.91 -12.01 7.76
N THR A 382 15.07 -12.78 8.43
CA THR A 382 15.37 -13.48 9.68
C THR A 382 15.19 -14.98 9.49
N ARG A 383 15.44 -15.76 10.54
CA ARG A 383 15.15 -17.20 10.54
C ARG A 383 13.69 -17.52 10.21
N ASP A 384 12.77 -16.69 10.72
CA ASP A 384 11.33 -16.98 10.70
C ASP A 384 10.60 -16.23 9.57
N ARG A 385 11.23 -15.21 8.98
CA ARG A 385 10.67 -14.42 7.88
C ARG A 385 11.70 -14.10 6.81
N LEU A 386 11.35 -14.33 5.55
CA LEU A 386 12.16 -13.94 4.39
C LEU A 386 11.48 -12.78 3.67
N TYR A 387 12.25 -11.77 3.28
CA TYR A 387 11.81 -10.72 2.36
C TYR A 387 12.43 -10.92 0.98
N PHE A 388 11.64 -10.72 -0.07
CA PHE A 388 12.04 -10.87 -1.46
C PHE A 388 11.98 -9.51 -2.17
N PRO A 389 13.11 -8.81 -2.36
CA PRO A 389 13.12 -7.50 -3.00
C PRO A 389 12.62 -7.51 -4.45
N GLU A 390 12.71 -8.66 -5.13
CA GLU A 390 12.27 -8.85 -6.51
C GLU A 390 10.76 -8.59 -6.66
N THR A 391 9.97 -9.04 -5.68
CA THR A 391 8.51 -8.88 -5.70
C THR A 391 7.98 -7.91 -4.65
N GLY A 392 8.77 -7.60 -3.61
CA GLY A 392 8.34 -6.75 -2.49
C GLY A 392 7.47 -7.48 -1.48
N HIS A 393 7.59 -8.81 -1.39
CA HIS A 393 6.76 -9.67 -0.53
C HIS A 393 7.58 -10.51 0.43
N SER A 394 6.91 -11.05 1.45
CA SER A 394 7.54 -11.92 2.45
C SER A 394 6.96 -13.33 2.54
N LEU A 395 7.77 -14.24 3.07
CA LEU A 395 7.34 -15.54 3.56
C LEU A 395 7.56 -15.64 5.05
N ALA A 396 6.62 -16.23 5.76
CA ALA A 396 6.71 -16.44 7.20
C ALA A 396 6.30 -17.86 7.60
N PHE A 397 6.77 -18.28 8.78
CA PHE A 397 6.23 -19.43 9.52
C PHE A 397 6.03 -20.71 8.68
N GLY A 398 4.80 -21.23 8.62
CA GLY A 398 4.47 -22.51 7.98
C GLY A 398 4.67 -22.51 6.47
N PHE A 399 4.28 -21.43 5.78
CA PHE A 399 4.50 -21.30 4.34
C PHE A 399 5.97 -21.17 3.98
N LYS A 400 6.75 -20.43 4.77
CA LYS A 400 8.22 -20.40 4.62
C LYS A 400 8.83 -21.79 4.73
N GLN A 401 8.50 -22.54 5.79
CA GLN A 401 9.03 -23.89 6.00
C GLN A 401 8.62 -24.85 4.88
N PHE A 402 7.39 -24.73 4.38
CA PHE A 402 6.92 -25.52 3.25
C PHE A 402 7.66 -25.19 1.95
N TRP A 403 7.85 -23.89 1.67
CA TRP A 403 8.59 -23.42 0.51
C TRP A 403 10.03 -23.92 0.52
N GLU A 404 10.75 -23.75 1.65
CA GLU A 404 12.16 -24.14 1.78
C GLU A 404 12.38 -25.64 1.62
N ARG A 405 11.50 -26.48 2.18
CA ARG A 405 11.67 -27.94 2.10
C ARG A 405 11.25 -28.53 0.75
N SER A 406 10.33 -27.90 0.03
CA SER A 406 9.67 -28.49 -1.15
C SER A 406 10.16 -27.91 -2.48
N GLY A 407 11.42 -27.46 -2.52
CA GLY A 407 12.10 -27.02 -3.76
C GLY A 407 12.18 -25.50 -3.98
N GLY A 408 11.54 -24.71 -3.13
CA GLY A 408 11.68 -23.25 -3.08
C GLY A 408 11.47 -22.56 -4.42
N LEU A 409 12.41 -21.67 -4.78
CA LEU A 409 12.29 -20.76 -5.92
C LEU A 409 12.06 -21.49 -7.25
N MET A 410 12.72 -22.64 -7.45
CA MET A 410 12.63 -23.40 -8.70
C MET A 410 11.26 -24.04 -8.92
N VAL A 411 10.55 -24.35 -7.83
CA VAL A 411 9.24 -25.02 -7.89
C VAL A 411 8.10 -24.01 -7.80
N PHE A 412 8.18 -23.06 -6.88
CA PHE A 412 7.07 -22.14 -6.58
C PHE A 412 7.24 -20.75 -7.18
N GLY A 413 8.49 -20.33 -7.43
CA GLY A 413 8.81 -18.94 -7.72
C GLY A 413 8.78 -18.05 -6.48
N TYR A 414 8.83 -16.75 -6.74
CA TYR A 414 8.72 -15.71 -5.70
C TYR A 414 7.28 -15.57 -5.18
N PRO A 415 7.07 -15.16 -3.91
CA PRO A 415 5.76 -14.75 -3.43
C PRO A 415 5.28 -13.49 -4.16
N LEU A 416 3.98 -13.43 -4.45
CA LEU A 416 3.29 -12.33 -5.13
C LEU A 416 2.26 -11.63 -4.25
N THR A 417 2.00 -12.17 -3.06
CA THR A 417 1.11 -11.58 -2.06
C THR A 417 1.69 -11.81 -0.67
N GLU A 418 1.16 -11.12 0.34
CA GLU A 418 1.25 -11.60 1.72
C GLU A 418 0.24 -12.74 1.99
N GLU A 419 0.28 -13.32 3.19
CA GLU A 419 -0.74 -14.26 3.66
C GLU A 419 -2.07 -13.54 3.92
N PHE A 420 -3.18 -14.07 3.39
CA PHE A 420 -4.52 -13.53 3.58
C PHE A 420 -5.58 -14.64 3.53
N ASP A 421 -6.81 -14.34 3.94
CA ASP A 421 -7.89 -15.33 3.88
C ASP A 421 -8.65 -15.21 2.55
N GLU A 422 -8.81 -16.33 1.86
CA GLU A 422 -9.58 -16.43 0.61
C GLU A 422 -10.56 -17.60 0.70
N LEU A 423 -11.75 -17.44 0.12
CA LEU A 423 -12.72 -18.51 0.00
C LEU A 423 -12.18 -19.60 -0.93
N ASN A 424 -11.96 -20.80 -0.39
CA ASN A 424 -11.70 -21.96 -1.23
C ASN A 424 -13.03 -22.46 -1.84
N PRO A 425 -13.18 -22.47 -3.18
CA PRO A 425 -14.44 -22.82 -3.83
C PRO A 425 -14.80 -24.31 -3.69
N ASP A 426 -13.81 -25.20 -3.58
CA ASP A 426 -14.03 -26.64 -3.44
C ASP A 426 -14.55 -27.01 -2.05
N LEU A 427 -14.07 -26.32 -1.02
CA LEU A 427 -14.43 -26.59 0.38
C LEU A 427 -15.56 -25.69 0.92
N GLY A 428 -15.87 -24.58 0.23
CA GLY A 428 -16.84 -23.61 0.69
C GLY A 428 -16.48 -22.91 2.00
N LYS A 429 -15.19 -22.89 2.37
CA LYS A 429 -14.65 -22.23 3.57
C LYS A 429 -13.46 -21.35 3.23
N ASN A 430 -13.23 -20.31 4.03
CA ASN A 430 -12.02 -19.51 3.91
C ASN A 430 -10.81 -20.29 4.42
N LEU A 431 -9.72 -20.22 3.67
CA LEU A 431 -8.41 -20.71 4.06
C LEU A 431 -7.44 -19.53 4.07
N THR A 432 -6.41 -19.60 4.92
CA THR A 432 -5.27 -18.71 4.78
C THR A 432 -4.46 -19.17 3.58
N VAL A 433 -4.19 -18.26 2.65
CA VAL A 433 -3.53 -18.52 1.39
C VAL A 433 -2.43 -17.51 1.12
N GLN A 434 -1.51 -17.89 0.23
CA GLN A 434 -0.51 -16.97 -0.33
C GLN A 434 -0.21 -17.37 -1.77
N TYR A 435 -0.15 -16.38 -2.65
CA TYR A 435 0.18 -16.59 -4.06
C TYR A 435 1.68 -16.46 -4.31
N PHE A 436 2.16 -17.30 -5.21
CA PHE A 436 3.52 -17.34 -5.74
C PHE A 436 3.44 -17.32 -7.26
N GLU A 437 4.56 -17.13 -7.95
CA GLU A 437 4.55 -17.09 -9.42
C GLU A 437 3.92 -18.33 -10.06
N ARG A 438 4.14 -19.53 -9.48
CA ARG A 438 3.67 -20.81 -10.05
C ARG A 438 2.53 -21.46 -9.28
N GLN A 439 2.31 -21.07 -8.02
CA GLN A 439 1.45 -21.81 -7.10
C GLN A 439 0.68 -20.91 -6.13
N ARG A 440 -0.39 -21.45 -5.55
CA ARG A 440 -1.07 -20.87 -4.37
C ARG A 440 -0.94 -21.84 -3.21
N PHE A 441 -0.38 -21.40 -2.10
CA PHE A 441 -0.34 -22.20 -0.88
C PHE A 441 -1.65 -22.00 -0.11
N GLU A 442 -2.12 -23.08 0.52
CA GLU A 442 -3.33 -23.10 1.31
C GLU A 442 -3.02 -23.77 2.65
N TYR A 443 -3.36 -23.11 3.75
CA TYR A 443 -3.20 -23.65 5.09
C TYR A 443 -4.43 -24.46 5.51
N HIS A 444 -4.22 -25.73 5.86
CA HIS A 444 -5.26 -26.66 6.26
C HIS A 444 -5.06 -27.08 7.74
N PRO A 445 -5.66 -26.38 8.70
CA PRO A 445 -5.42 -26.61 10.14
C PRO A 445 -5.83 -28.01 10.61
N GLU A 446 -6.76 -28.68 9.94
CA GLU A 446 -7.14 -30.06 10.21
C GLU A 446 -5.99 -31.07 10.02
N PHE A 447 -4.95 -30.69 9.27
CA PHE A 447 -3.78 -31.51 8.99
C PHE A 447 -2.52 -31.03 9.73
N ALA A 448 -2.68 -30.20 10.76
CA ALA A 448 -1.57 -29.65 11.54
C ALA A 448 -0.60 -30.74 12.03
N GLY A 449 0.70 -30.51 11.81
CA GLY A 449 1.77 -31.46 12.16
C GLY A 449 1.95 -32.62 11.16
N THR A 450 1.21 -32.65 10.06
CA THR A 450 1.41 -33.60 8.96
C THR A 450 2.03 -32.91 7.75
N PRO A 451 2.60 -33.67 6.78
CA PRO A 451 3.08 -33.08 5.53
C PRO A 451 1.99 -32.36 4.70
N TYR A 452 0.71 -32.64 4.97
CA TYR A 452 -0.47 -32.07 4.29
C TYR A 452 -1.04 -30.81 4.97
N GLU A 453 -0.37 -30.29 6.00
CA GLU A 453 -0.74 -29.04 6.68
C GLU A 453 -0.78 -27.84 5.72
N VAL A 454 0.12 -27.82 4.73
CA VAL A 454 0.11 -26.87 3.62
C VAL A 454 -0.11 -27.66 2.34
N GLN A 455 -1.09 -27.24 1.56
CA GLN A 455 -1.42 -27.85 0.27
C GLN A 455 -1.39 -26.79 -0.82
N LEU A 456 -1.27 -27.24 -2.06
CA LEU A 456 -1.32 -26.35 -3.22
C LEU A 456 -2.75 -26.29 -3.75
N GLY A 457 -3.21 -25.07 -4.02
CA GLY A 457 -4.49 -24.81 -4.64
C GLY A 457 -4.56 -25.37 -6.06
N ARG A 458 -5.79 -25.64 -6.52
CA ARG A 458 -6.05 -26.24 -7.84
C ARG A 458 -5.96 -25.20 -8.97
N LEU A 459 -4.83 -24.52 -9.08
CA LEU A 459 -4.65 -23.44 -10.06
C LEU A 459 -4.74 -23.92 -11.51
N GLY A 460 -4.39 -25.18 -11.80
CA GLY A 460 -4.54 -25.71 -13.16
C GLY A 460 -6.00 -25.87 -13.57
N VAL A 461 -6.87 -26.31 -12.65
CA VAL A 461 -8.32 -26.33 -12.88
C VAL A 461 -8.87 -24.90 -13.04
N GLN A 462 -8.52 -24.00 -12.12
CA GLN A 462 -9.00 -22.61 -12.12
C GLN A 462 -8.60 -21.87 -13.41
N ASP A 463 -7.36 -22.03 -13.87
CA ASP A 463 -6.90 -21.45 -15.13
C ASP A 463 -7.64 -22.02 -16.33
N ALA A 464 -7.83 -23.35 -16.38
CA ALA A 464 -8.55 -24.00 -17.46
C ALA A 464 -10.03 -23.59 -17.52
N GLU A 465 -10.69 -23.37 -16.37
CA GLU A 465 -12.04 -22.81 -16.29
C GLU A 465 -12.08 -21.37 -16.78
N ARG A 466 -11.19 -20.52 -16.25
CA ARG A 466 -11.09 -19.09 -16.61
C ARG A 466 -10.85 -18.87 -18.11
N ARG A 467 -10.16 -19.81 -18.76
CA ARG A 467 -9.82 -19.79 -20.18
C ARG A 467 -10.78 -20.61 -21.06
N ASP A 468 -11.88 -21.10 -20.50
CA ASP A 468 -12.89 -21.94 -21.18
C ASP A 468 -12.32 -23.21 -21.84
N LEU A 469 -11.21 -23.74 -21.33
CA LEU A 469 -10.50 -24.88 -21.90
C LEU A 469 -11.15 -26.23 -21.59
N LEU A 470 -11.87 -26.36 -20.47
CA LEU A 470 -12.43 -27.64 -20.02
C LEU A 470 -13.38 -28.31 -21.04
N SER A 471 -13.96 -27.54 -21.97
CA SER A 471 -14.87 -28.05 -23.00
C SER A 471 -14.15 -28.54 -24.28
N THR A 472 -12.86 -28.23 -24.40
CA THR A 472 -12.04 -28.49 -25.59
C THR A 472 -11.60 -29.94 -25.68
N ALA A 473 -11.16 -30.39 -26.86
CA ALA A 473 -10.80 -31.78 -27.11
C ALA A 473 -9.70 -32.33 -26.17
N PRO A 474 -8.62 -31.59 -25.83
CA PRO A 474 -7.59 -32.07 -24.91
C PRO A 474 -8.10 -32.40 -23.50
N PHE A 475 -9.17 -31.74 -23.03
CA PHE A 475 -9.73 -31.93 -21.68
C PHE A 475 -10.82 -33.00 -21.62
N ARG A 476 -11.02 -33.76 -22.70
CA ARG A 476 -11.97 -34.88 -22.72
C ARG A 476 -11.29 -36.18 -22.32
N PRO A 477 -11.93 -37.05 -21.51
CA PRO A 477 -11.38 -38.36 -21.16
C PRO A 477 -11.02 -39.20 -22.39
N VAL A 478 -9.91 -39.92 -22.28
CA VAL A 478 -9.39 -40.82 -23.32
C VAL A 478 -9.59 -42.29 -22.94
N LYS A 479 -9.21 -43.19 -23.84
CA LYS A 479 -9.30 -44.64 -23.58
C LYS A 479 -8.34 -45.04 -22.46
N ALA A 480 -8.83 -45.88 -21.55
CA ALA A 480 -8.07 -46.46 -20.44
C ALA A 480 -6.98 -47.43 -20.91
N VAL A 481 -5.86 -46.89 -21.38
CA VAL A 481 -4.71 -47.65 -21.88
C VAL A 481 -3.43 -47.09 -21.28
N SER A 482 -2.76 -47.88 -20.45
CA SER A 482 -1.36 -47.64 -20.07
C SER A 482 -0.44 -48.46 -20.97
N ASP A 483 0.72 -47.91 -21.32
CA ASP A 483 1.75 -48.59 -22.10
C ASP A 483 3.15 -48.24 -21.57
N ALA A 484 4.21 -48.68 -22.25
CA ALA A 484 5.58 -48.45 -21.78
C ALA A 484 5.93 -46.96 -21.59
N ASN A 485 5.29 -46.07 -22.34
CA ASN A 485 5.59 -44.64 -22.39
C ASN A 485 4.52 -43.78 -21.71
N CYS A 486 3.36 -44.35 -21.37
CA CYS A 486 2.19 -43.61 -20.86
C CYS A 486 1.52 -44.29 -19.67
N ASP A 487 1.22 -43.51 -18.63
CA ASP A 487 0.38 -43.92 -17.50
C ASP A 487 -1.03 -43.34 -17.67
N TYR A 488 -2.07 -44.18 -17.54
CA TYR A 488 -3.48 -43.75 -17.50
C TYR A 488 -3.96 -43.55 -16.07
N PHE A 489 -4.66 -42.44 -15.82
CA PHE A 489 -5.21 -42.06 -14.53
C PHE A 489 -6.74 -42.19 -14.55
N PRO A 490 -7.32 -43.25 -13.94
CA PRO A 490 -8.77 -43.47 -13.95
C PRO A 490 -9.56 -42.39 -13.21
N GLU A 491 -8.94 -41.66 -12.30
CA GLU A 491 -9.56 -40.60 -11.51
C GLU A 491 -10.03 -39.42 -12.36
N THR A 492 -9.30 -39.13 -13.44
CA THR A 492 -9.60 -38.02 -14.36
C THR A 492 -9.87 -38.49 -15.79
N GLY A 493 -9.50 -39.72 -16.13
CA GLY A 493 -9.66 -40.27 -17.47
C GLY A 493 -8.57 -39.82 -18.47
N HIS A 494 -7.44 -39.33 -17.98
CA HIS A 494 -6.36 -38.76 -18.79
C HIS A 494 -5.08 -39.59 -18.74
N ARG A 495 -4.20 -39.37 -19.72
CA ARG A 495 -2.91 -40.04 -19.82
C ARG A 495 -1.76 -39.06 -19.65
N LEU A 496 -0.67 -39.56 -19.06
CA LEU A 496 0.58 -38.82 -18.93
C LEU A 496 1.69 -39.60 -19.63
N CYS A 497 2.32 -38.99 -20.63
CA CYS A 497 3.23 -39.67 -21.54
C CYS A 497 4.62 -39.04 -21.57
N ASN A 498 5.61 -39.79 -22.05
CA ASN A 498 6.92 -39.30 -22.50
C ASN A 498 7.63 -38.33 -21.51
N GLY A 499 8.04 -37.15 -21.97
CA GLY A 499 8.83 -36.18 -21.20
C GLY A 499 8.08 -35.61 -20.00
N PHE A 500 6.78 -35.35 -20.14
CA PHE A 500 5.96 -34.89 -19.03
C PHE A 500 5.75 -35.98 -17.97
N ARG A 501 5.64 -37.25 -18.38
CA ARG A 501 5.64 -38.39 -17.46
C ARG A 501 6.93 -38.48 -16.66
N ALA A 502 8.08 -38.39 -17.34
CA ALA A 502 9.38 -38.42 -16.67
C ALA A 502 9.53 -37.26 -15.69
N TYR A 503 9.08 -36.05 -16.07
CA TYR A 503 9.10 -34.88 -15.20
C TYR A 503 8.22 -35.06 -13.96
N TRP A 504 6.97 -35.50 -14.14
CA TRP A 504 6.03 -35.75 -13.03
C TRP A 504 6.58 -36.78 -12.04
N GLN A 505 7.17 -37.88 -12.53
CA GLN A 505 7.73 -38.94 -11.68
C GLN A 505 9.03 -38.56 -10.97
N SER A 506 9.71 -37.50 -11.42
CA SER A 506 10.99 -37.05 -10.86
C SER A 506 10.88 -35.79 -10.00
N HIS A 507 9.67 -35.25 -9.83
CA HIS A 507 9.41 -34.05 -9.03
C HIS A 507 8.21 -34.27 -8.11
N GLY A 508 8.29 -33.75 -6.89
CA GLY A 508 7.24 -33.86 -5.90
C GLY A 508 7.52 -32.97 -4.70
N LEU A 509 6.55 -32.86 -3.79
CA LEU A 509 6.76 -32.22 -2.48
C LEU A 509 7.62 -33.12 -1.58
N GLU A 510 8.35 -32.55 -0.62
CA GLU A 510 9.17 -33.33 0.31
C GLU A 510 8.33 -33.82 1.51
N PHE A 511 7.99 -35.10 1.52
CA PHE A 511 7.21 -35.77 2.58
C PHE A 511 8.03 -36.80 3.37
N GLY A 512 9.34 -36.90 3.14
CA GLY A 512 10.26 -37.82 3.81
C GLY A 512 10.35 -39.21 3.17
N ASP A 513 9.83 -39.40 1.96
CA ASP A 513 9.94 -40.68 1.25
C ASP A 513 11.34 -40.84 0.61
N PRO A 514 11.85 -42.07 0.43
CA PRO A 514 13.06 -42.29 -0.35
C PRO A 514 12.83 -42.01 -1.85
N GLY A 515 13.49 -40.99 -2.39
CA GLY A 515 13.30 -40.55 -3.77
C GLY A 515 11.99 -39.77 -3.92
N ILE A 516 11.46 -39.68 -5.15
CA ILE A 516 10.17 -39.04 -5.40
C ILE A 516 9.09 -40.11 -5.48
N SER A 517 8.14 -40.07 -4.55
CA SER A 517 7.04 -41.02 -4.52
C SER A 517 5.82 -40.51 -5.28
N PHE A 518 4.93 -41.43 -5.67
CA PHE A 518 3.68 -41.09 -6.34
C PHE A 518 2.85 -40.06 -5.56
N ARG A 519 2.80 -40.16 -4.22
CA ARG A 519 2.03 -39.22 -3.39
C ARG A 519 2.66 -37.83 -3.33
N GLU A 520 3.97 -37.73 -3.49
CA GLU A 520 4.71 -36.46 -3.51
C GLU A 520 4.50 -35.74 -4.84
N SER A 521 4.58 -36.46 -5.97
CA SER A 521 4.24 -35.94 -7.30
C SER A 521 2.78 -35.54 -7.39
N LEU A 522 1.87 -36.37 -6.85
CA LEU A 522 0.45 -36.08 -6.82
C LEU A 522 0.14 -34.84 -5.98
N ALA A 523 0.82 -34.65 -4.84
CA ALA A 523 0.59 -33.49 -4.01
C ALA A 523 1.12 -32.18 -4.64
N LEU A 524 2.19 -32.26 -5.43
CA LEU A 524 2.73 -31.11 -6.17
C LEU A 524 1.87 -30.74 -7.38
N PHE A 525 1.53 -31.70 -8.23
CA PHE A 525 0.91 -31.43 -9.53
C PHE A 525 -0.59 -31.72 -9.58
N GLY A 526 -1.04 -32.68 -8.78
CA GLY A 526 -2.35 -33.31 -8.95
C GLY A 526 -2.40 -34.27 -10.13
N TYR A 527 -3.59 -34.79 -10.41
CA TYR A 527 -3.84 -35.65 -11.56
C TYR A 527 -3.80 -34.85 -12.88
N PRO A 528 -3.40 -35.44 -14.01
CA PRO A 528 -3.56 -34.80 -15.32
C PRO A 528 -5.05 -34.59 -15.60
N ILE A 529 -5.42 -33.41 -16.12
CA ILE A 529 -6.80 -33.05 -16.48
C ILE A 529 -6.94 -32.73 -17.98
N SER A 530 -5.86 -32.85 -18.73
CA SER A 530 -5.85 -32.76 -20.19
C SER A 530 -4.85 -33.74 -20.77
N GLU A 531 -4.96 -34.01 -22.06
CA GLU A 531 -3.86 -34.54 -22.88
C GLU A 531 -2.86 -33.42 -23.21
N GLU A 532 -1.69 -33.78 -23.75
CA GLU A 532 -0.73 -32.82 -24.30
C GLU A 532 -1.32 -32.09 -25.52
N PHE A 533 -1.20 -30.76 -25.58
CA PHE A 533 -1.64 -29.95 -26.71
C PHE A 533 -0.82 -28.67 -26.86
N THR A 534 -0.89 -28.01 -28.03
CA THR A 534 -0.29 -26.69 -28.21
C THR A 534 -1.23 -25.62 -27.64
N ASP A 535 -0.79 -24.92 -26.61
CA ASP A 535 -1.55 -23.84 -26.00
C ASP A 535 -1.74 -22.69 -27.00
N PRO A 536 -2.98 -22.29 -27.32
CA PRO A 536 -3.22 -21.25 -28.32
C PRO A 536 -2.77 -19.85 -27.88
N ALA A 537 -2.61 -19.59 -26.58
CA ALA A 537 -2.17 -18.31 -26.06
C ALA A 537 -0.64 -18.19 -25.99
N THR A 538 0.07 -19.25 -25.64
CA THR A 538 1.54 -19.22 -25.47
C THR A 538 2.30 -19.83 -26.66
N GLY A 539 1.66 -20.70 -27.44
CA GLY A 539 2.30 -21.47 -28.50
C GLY A 539 3.16 -22.65 -28.00
N PHE A 540 3.29 -22.82 -26.68
CA PHE A 540 4.03 -23.95 -26.10
C PHE A 540 3.22 -25.24 -26.19
N THR A 541 3.92 -26.38 -26.24
CA THR A 541 3.27 -27.66 -25.96
C THR A 541 3.09 -27.78 -24.45
N VAL A 542 1.85 -27.97 -24.00
CA VAL A 542 1.48 -27.98 -22.59
C VAL A 542 0.63 -29.18 -22.23
N GLN A 543 0.60 -29.50 -20.94
CA GLN A 543 -0.38 -30.40 -20.36
C GLN A 543 -0.83 -29.84 -19.01
N TYR A 544 -2.15 -29.89 -18.76
CA TYR A 544 -2.74 -29.42 -17.52
C TYR A 544 -2.88 -30.54 -16.51
N PHE A 545 -2.62 -30.19 -15.25
CA PHE A 545 -2.85 -30.99 -14.07
C PHE A 545 -3.74 -30.19 -13.12
N GLU A 546 -4.26 -30.80 -12.06
CA GLU A 546 -5.15 -30.08 -11.14
C GLU A 546 -4.51 -28.83 -10.53
N ARG A 547 -3.21 -28.88 -10.21
CA ARG A 547 -2.47 -27.83 -9.50
C ARG A 547 -1.40 -27.15 -10.36
N ALA A 548 -1.12 -27.64 -11.57
CA ALA A 548 -0.01 -27.16 -12.37
C ALA A 548 -0.30 -27.22 -13.88
N ARG A 549 0.48 -26.47 -14.66
CA ARG A 549 0.58 -26.60 -16.12
C ARG A 549 2.03 -26.87 -16.47
N PHE A 550 2.31 -27.98 -17.15
CA PHE A 550 3.64 -28.24 -17.69
C PHE A 550 3.77 -27.57 -19.05
N GLU A 551 4.93 -27.00 -19.31
CA GLU A 551 5.26 -26.35 -20.56
C GLU A 551 6.57 -26.91 -21.09
N TYR A 552 6.57 -27.25 -22.38
CA TYR A 552 7.74 -27.77 -23.07
C TYR A 552 8.49 -26.65 -23.81
N HIS A 553 9.77 -26.47 -23.43
CA HIS A 553 10.70 -25.45 -23.91
C HIS A 553 11.88 -26.14 -24.63
N PRO A 554 11.74 -26.51 -25.92
CA PRO A 554 12.75 -27.30 -26.65
C PRO A 554 14.11 -26.61 -26.81
N GLU A 555 14.14 -25.28 -26.75
CA GLU A 555 15.33 -24.44 -26.82
C GLU A 555 16.18 -24.51 -25.54
N ASN A 556 15.60 -24.94 -24.42
CA ASN A 556 16.33 -25.09 -23.17
C ASN A 556 17.17 -26.38 -23.15
N PRO A 557 18.31 -26.38 -22.43
CA PRO A 557 19.04 -27.61 -22.15
C PRO A 557 18.28 -28.46 -21.11
N GLU A 558 18.49 -29.76 -21.14
CA GLU A 558 18.06 -30.64 -20.04
C GLU A 558 18.71 -30.22 -18.71
N PRO A 559 18.02 -30.32 -17.57
CA PRO A 559 16.64 -30.81 -17.38
C PRO A 559 15.54 -29.74 -17.54
N TYR A 560 15.86 -28.55 -18.06
CA TYR A 560 14.96 -27.37 -18.08
C TYR A 560 14.03 -27.31 -19.29
N ARG A 561 13.86 -28.43 -20.00
CA ARG A 561 12.92 -28.52 -21.13
C ARG A 561 11.47 -28.63 -20.71
N VAL A 562 11.20 -29.07 -19.49
CA VAL A 562 9.85 -29.04 -18.90
C VAL A 562 9.88 -28.08 -17.73
N LEU A 563 9.05 -27.04 -17.80
CA LEU A 563 8.91 -26.03 -16.76
C LEU A 563 7.45 -25.93 -16.34
N LEU A 564 7.23 -25.43 -15.12
CA LEU A 564 5.89 -25.09 -14.66
C LEU A 564 5.49 -23.72 -15.17
N GLY A 565 4.30 -23.63 -15.75
CA GLY A 565 3.67 -22.37 -16.10
C GLY A 565 3.45 -21.48 -14.88
N LEU A 566 3.36 -20.17 -15.12
CA LEU A 566 3.24 -19.16 -14.07
C LEU A 566 1.78 -18.96 -13.64
N LEU A 567 1.08 -20.06 -13.34
CA LEU A 567 -0.36 -20.04 -13.07
C LEU A 567 -0.73 -19.12 -11.92
N GLY A 568 0.12 -19.00 -10.89
CA GLY A 568 -0.13 -18.08 -9.79
C GLY A 568 -0.02 -16.62 -10.21
N ALA A 569 0.96 -16.26 -11.04
CA ALA A 569 1.06 -14.92 -11.61
C ALA A 569 -0.10 -14.60 -12.57
N GLU A 570 -0.50 -15.56 -13.40
CA GLU A 570 -1.64 -15.43 -14.31
C GLU A 570 -2.96 -15.19 -13.56
N GLU A 571 -3.17 -15.91 -12.45
CA GLU A 571 -4.35 -15.76 -11.60
C GLU A 571 -4.37 -14.41 -10.87
N VAL A 572 -3.24 -13.99 -10.29
CA VAL A 572 -3.13 -12.68 -9.62
C VAL A 572 -3.33 -11.52 -10.61
N ARG A 573 -2.83 -11.64 -11.86
CA ARG A 573 -3.13 -10.69 -12.94
C ARG A 573 -4.61 -10.68 -13.33
N ALA A 574 -5.23 -11.85 -13.45
CA ALA A 574 -6.66 -11.94 -13.77
C ALA A 574 -7.54 -11.28 -12.72
N LYS A 575 -7.11 -11.27 -11.45
CA LYS A 575 -7.76 -10.53 -10.35
C LYS A 575 -7.48 -9.01 -10.39
N GLY A 576 -6.61 -8.53 -11.29
CA GLY A 576 -6.22 -7.12 -11.41
C GLY A 576 -5.28 -6.62 -10.32
N TRP A 577 -4.68 -7.53 -9.53
CA TRP A 577 -3.84 -7.18 -8.38
C TRP A 577 -2.43 -6.75 -8.80
N ILE A 578 -1.93 -7.30 -9.93
CA ILE A 578 -0.66 -6.91 -10.56
C ILE A 578 -0.86 -6.67 -12.06
N ARG A 579 0.11 -6.01 -12.70
CA ARG A 579 0.12 -5.75 -14.15
C ARG A 579 0.58 -6.96 -14.97
#